data_AF-A0A2M7BSK4-F1
#
_entry.id   AF-A0A2M7BSK4-F1
#
_cell.length_a   1.000
_cell.length_b   1.000
_cell.length_c   1.000
_cell.angle_alpha   90.00
_cell.angle_beta   90.00
_cell.angle_gamma   90.00
#
_symmetry.space_group_name_H-M   'P 1'
#
loop_
_entity.id
_entity.type
_entity.pdbx_description
1 polymer ?
#
loop_
_entity_poly.entity_id
_entity_poly.type
_entity_poly.pdbx_seq_one_letter_code
_entity_poly.pdbx_strand_id
1 'polypeptide(L)'
;MRQFNPKTEAEKIMAFFKSTFEKVGKKKAIINWSGGIDSTVSLYLLAKSLSIENILVLHLPYEHSYEDEFLPIFDYLQMNKAQLRILSIKPMVDQIKSDLKINDPFRLGNVIAR
;
A
#
# COMPACT_ATOMS: atom_id res chain seq x y z
N MET A 1 8.74 30.05 -4.69
CA MET A 1 8.17 28.69 -4.71
C MET A 1 9.23 27.75 -5.25
N ARG A 2 9.47 26.58 -4.62
CA ARG A 2 10.35 25.57 -5.24
C ARG A 2 9.71 25.11 -6.55
N GLN A 3 10.46 25.06 -7.64
CA GLN A 3 9.98 24.44 -8.88
C GLN A 3 9.83 22.93 -8.63
N PHE A 4 8.63 22.41 -8.87
CA PHE A 4 8.31 21.00 -8.76
C PHE A 4 8.37 20.37 -10.16
N ASN A 5 9.20 19.34 -10.34
CA ASN A 5 9.27 18.54 -11.56
C ASN A 5 8.93 17.07 -11.22
N PRO A 6 7.74 16.57 -11.63
CA PRO A 6 7.30 15.22 -11.27
C PRO A 6 8.28 14.10 -11.67
N LYS A 7 8.90 14.24 -12.85
CA LYS A 7 9.83 13.23 -13.36
C LYS A 7 11.08 13.15 -12.48
N THR A 8 11.66 14.30 -12.18
CA THR A 8 12.86 14.39 -11.33
C THR A 8 12.57 13.88 -9.91
N GLU A 9 11.41 14.20 -9.34
CA GLU A 9 11.05 13.69 -8.01
C GLU A 9 10.79 12.18 -8.01
N ALA A 10 10.14 11.64 -9.05
CA ALA A 10 9.98 10.19 -9.21
C ALA A 10 11.34 9.47 -9.30
N GLU A 11 12.28 9.98 -10.10
CA GLU A 11 13.63 9.41 -10.23
C GLU A 11 14.39 9.42 -8.89
N LYS A 12 14.28 10.50 -8.10
CA LYS A 12 14.86 10.59 -6.77
C LYS A 12 14.27 9.55 -5.81
N ILE A 13 12.94 9.39 -5.80
CA ILE A 13 12.26 8.41 -4.93
C ILE A 13 12.65 6.98 -5.33
N MET A 14 12.71 6.68 -6.63
CA MET A 14 13.12 5.35 -7.11
C MET A 14 14.58 5.02 -6.73
N ALA A 15 15.49 5.99 -6.87
CA ALA A 15 16.87 5.85 -6.42
C ALA A 15 16.97 5.67 -4.89
N PHE A 16 16.13 6.37 -4.13
CA PHE A 16 16.02 6.20 -2.69
C PHE A 16 15.57 4.78 -2.32
N PHE A 17 14.53 4.23 -2.97
CA PHE A 17 14.09 2.86 -2.72
C PHE A 17 15.21 1.85 -3.00
N LYS A 18 15.83 1.91 -4.18
CA LYS A 18 16.91 0.98 -4.54
C LYS A 18 18.06 1.03 -3.54
N SER A 19 18.58 2.23 -3.23
CA SER A 19 19.69 2.38 -2.29
C SER A 19 19.33 1.98 -0.86
N THR A 20 18.07 2.19 -0.44
CA THR A 20 17.60 1.77 0.88
C THR A 20 17.60 0.25 1.00
N PHE A 21 17.00 -0.45 0.03
CA PHE A 21 16.93 -1.91 0.00
C PHE A 21 18.32 -2.56 -0.05
N GLU A 22 19.22 -2.02 -0.87
CA GLU A 22 20.63 -2.45 -0.93
C GLU A 22 21.32 -2.30 0.43
N LYS A 23 21.19 -1.14 1.09
CA LYS A 23 21.80 -0.88 2.40
C LYS A 23 21.29 -1.80 3.50
N VAL A 24 19.98 -2.09 3.54
CA VAL A 24 19.40 -2.98 4.55
C VAL A 24 19.55 -4.47 4.22
N GLY A 25 20.05 -4.81 3.03
CA GLY A 25 20.22 -6.20 2.59
C GLY A 25 18.88 -6.95 2.44
N LYS A 26 17.78 -6.23 2.19
CA LYS A 26 16.44 -6.82 1.98
C LYS A 26 16.10 -6.78 0.50
N LYS A 27 15.36 -7.80 0.06
CA LYS A 27 14.87 -7.91 -1.32
C LYS A 27 13.35 -7.76 -1.41
N LYS A 28 12.63 -8.22 -0.39
CA LYS A 28 11.16 -8.25 -0.37
C LYS A 28 10.58 -6.98 0.23
N ALA A 29 9.58 -6.42 -0.44
CA ALA A 29 8.80 -5.28 0.01
C ALA A 29 7.35 -5.70 0.29
N ILE A 30 6.76 -5.14 1.34
CA ILE A 30 5.33 -5.26 1.62
C ILE A 30 4.75 -3.86 1.57
N ILE A 31 3.64 -3.69 0.85
CA ILE A 31 2.95 -2.41 0.72
C ILE A 31 1.45 -2.62 0.84
N ASN A 32 0.78 -1.75 1.58
CA ASN A 32 -0.68 -1.69 1.60
C ASN A 32 -1.17 -0.78 0.47
N TRP A 33 -2.19 -1.23 -0.27
CA TRP A 33 -2.94 -0.39 -1.20
C TRP A 33 -4.39 -0.24 -0.73
N SER A 34 -4.80 1.01 -0.53
CA SER A 34 -6.12 1.38 -0.01
C SER A 34 -7.10 1.87 -1.08
N GLY A 35 -6.66 2.00 -2.34
CA GLY A 35 -7.39 2.68 -3.41
C GLY A 35 -7.03 4.16 -3.55
N GLY A 36 -6.28 4.71 -2.60
CA GLY A 36 -5.84 6.11 -2.63
C GLY A 36 -4.73 6.39 -3.64
N ILE A 37 -4.64 7.65 -4.08
CA ILE A 37 -3.58 8.13 -4.98
C ILE A 37 -2.19 7.93 -4.37
N ASP A 38 -2.03 8.16 -3.07
CA ASP A 38 -0.74 8.05 -2.38
C ASP A 38 -0.20 6.62 -2.38
N SER A 39 -1.05 5.64 -2.03
CA SER A 39 -0.66 4.22 -2.09
C SER A 39 -0.44 3.74 -3.51
N THR A 40 -1.20 4.28 -4.48
CA THR A 40 -1.03 3.96 -5.90
C THR A 40 0.31 4.45 -6.43
N VAL A 41 0.63 5.74 -6.22
CA VAL A 41 1.93 6.31 -6.62
C VAL A 41 3.08 5.55 -5.95
N SER A 42 2.94 5.24 -4.66
CA SER A 42 3.95 4.46 -3.92
C SER A 42 4.18 3.07 -4.52
N LEU A 43 3.11 2.34 -4.87
CA LEU A 43 3.20 1.03 -5.51
C LEU A 43 3.89 1.10 -6.88
N TYR A 44 3.51 2.08 -7.71
CA TYR A 44 4.10 2.27 -9.04
C TYR A 44 5.60 2.57 -8.97
N LEU A 45 6.00 3.48 -8.09
CA LEU A 45 7.41 3.83 -7.91
C LEU A 45 8.21 2.64 -7.34
N LEU A 46 7.62 1.88 -6.42
CA LEU A 46 8.24 0.68 -5.87
C LEU A 46 8.44 -0.40 -6.93
N ALA A 47 7.41 -0.68 -7.75
CA ALA A 47 7.45 -1.64 -8.85
C ALA A 47 8.44 -1.26 -9.97
N LYS A 48 8.68 0.03 -10.18
CA LYS A 48 9.73 0.51 -11.09
C LYS A 48 11.15 0.47 -10.49
N SER A 49 11.26 0.33 -9.16
CA SER A 49 12.54 0.38 -8.44
C SER A 49 13.10 -0.99 -8.07
N LEU A 50 12.21 -1.97 -7.83
CA LEU A 50 12.55 -3.31 -7.39
C LEU A 50 12.01 -4.35 -8.38
N SER A 51 12.57 -5.55 -8.37
CA SER A 51 12.00 -6.64 -9.16
C SER A 51 10.61 -6.98 -8.64
N ILE A 52 9.67 -7.09 -9.56
CA ILE A 52 8.26 -7.08 -9.20
C ILE A 52 7.88 -8.27 -8.35
N GLU A 53 8.46 -9.45 -8.60
CA GLU A 53 8.27 -10.71 -7.87
C GLU A 53 8.60 -10.61 -6.37
N ASN A 54 9.33 -9.57 -5.97
CA ASN A 54 9.68 -9.33 -4.58
C ASN A 54 8.69 -8.40 -3.85
N ILE A 55 7.65 -7.90 -4.52
CA ILE A 55 6.66 -7.01 -3.94
C ILE A 55 5.41 -7.80 -3.58
N LEU A 56 4.99 -7.71 -2.32
CA LEU A 56 3.71 -8.22 -1.82
C LEU A 56 2.79 -7.02 -1.54
N VAL A 57 1.62 -7.01 -2.16
CA VAL A 57 0.59 -5.99 -1.98
C VAL A 57 -0.50 -6.53 -1.05
N LEU A 58 -0.84 -5.75 -0.03
CA LEU A 58 -1.95 -6.02 0.88
C LEU A 58 -3.11 -5.08 0.58
N HIS A 59 -4.31 -5.63 0.45
CA HIS A 59 -5.55 -4.87 0.53
C HIS A 59 -6.26 -5.21 1.84
N LEU A 60 -6.46 -4.20 2.68
CA LEU A 60 -7.00 -4.38 4.04
C LEU A 60 -8.35 -3.66 4.21
N PRO A 61 -9.44 -4.11 3.56
CA PRO A 61 -10.72 -3.43 3.62
C PRO A 61 -11.40 -3.59 4.99
N TYR A 62 -11.95 -2.48 5.51
CA TYR A 62 -12.82 -2.50 6.69
C TYR A 62 -14.30 -2.67 6.31
N GLU A 63 -14.81 -1.91 5.33
CA GLU A 63 -16.20 -2.05 4.87
C GLU A 63 -16.27 -2.48 3.40
N HIS A 64 -15.70 -1.67 2.52
CA HIS A 64 -15.72 -1.90 1.07
C HIS A 64 -14.37 -2.42 0.58
N SER A 65 -14.42 -3.44 -0.28
CA SER A 65 -13.28 -3.91 -1.05
C SER A 65 -13.25 -3.20 -2.40
N TYR A 66 -12.06 -2.83 -2.86
CA TYR A 66 -11.82 -2.23 -4.16
C TYR A 66 -11.14 -3.22 -5.13
N GLU A 67 -11.41 -4.52 -4.95
CA GLU A 67 -10.78 -5.60 -5.71
C GLU A 67 -10.90 -5.43 -7.24
N ASP A 68 -12.06 -4.97 -7.72
CA ASP A 68 -12.28 -4.73 -9.16
C ASP A 68 -11.39 -3.59 -9.70
N GLU A 69 -11.03 -2.62 -8.87
CA GLU A 69 -10.12 -1.53 -9.22
C GLU A 69 -8.64 -1.95 -9.15
N PHE A 70 -8.32 -3.05 -8.45
CA PHE A 70 -6.96 -3.58 -8.38
C PHE A 70 -6.50 -4.28 -9.65
N LEU A 71 -7.40 -5.00 -10.31
CA LEU A 71 -7.05 -5.87 -11.43
C LEU A 71 -6.34 -5.10 -12.56
N PRO A 72 -6.81 -3.91 -13.00
CA PRO A 72 -6.11 -3.14 -14.03
C PRO A 72 -4.71 -2.69 -13.63
N ILE A 73 -4.47 -2.39 -12.35
CA ILE A 73 -3.15 -1.99 -11.85
C ILE A 73 -2.19 -3.18 -11.89
N PHE A 74 -2.65 -4.35 -11.45
CA PHE A 74 -1.86 -5.58 -11.50
C PHE A 74 -1.50 -5.96 -12.94
N ASP A 75 -2.45 -5.85 -13.85
CA ASP A 75 -2.22 -6.11 -15.28
C ASP A 75 -1.21 -5.12 -15.87
N TYR A 76 -1.36 -3.80 -15.59
CA TYR A 76 -0.43 -2.78 -16.07
C TYR A 76 0.99 -2.99 -15.54
N LEU A 77 1.12 -3.32 -14.25
CA LEU A 77 2.40 -3.58 -13.62
C LEU A 77 2.96 -4.97 -13.97
N GLN A 78 2.17 -5.85 -14.59
CA GLN A 78 2.52 -7.26 -14.85
C GLN A 78 2.79 -8.05 -13.57
N MET A 79 2.03 -7.75 -12.50
CA MET A 79 2.09 -8.45 -11.22
C MET A 79 1.30 -9.75 -11.28
N ASN A 80 1.84 -10.80 -10.66
CA ASN A 80 1.09 -12.04 -10.47
C ASN A 80 0.05 -11.88 -9.35
N LYS A 81 -1.16 -12.44 -9.51
CA LYS A 81 -2.19 -12.49 -8.46
C LYS A 81 -1.69 -13.07 -7.14
N ALA A 82 -0.70 -13.97 -7.17
CA ALA A 82 -0.03 -14.52 -5.98
C ALA A 82 0.71 -13.45 -5.14
N GLN A 83 0.88 -12.24 -5.65
CA GLN A 83 1.47 -11.10 -4.97
C GLN A 83 0.42 -10.17 -4.33
N LEU A 84 -0.87 -10.45 -4.53
CA LEU A 84 -1.97 -9.77 -3.85
C LEU A 84 -2.44 -10.62 -2.68
N ARG A 85 -2.68 -9.99 -1.53
CA ARG A 85 -3.43 -10.56 -0.43
C ARG A 85 -4.53 -9.60 -0.04
N ILE A 86 -5.76 -10.08 -0.08
CA ILE A 86 -6.94 -9.35 0.37
C ILE A 86 -7.34 -9.95 1.70
N LEU A 87 -7.39 -9.12 2.74
CA LEU A 87 -7.73 -9.54 4.09
C LEU A 87 -8.64 -8.50 4.72
N SER A 88 -9.89 -8.85 4.99
CA SER A 88 -10.78 -7.95 5.73
C SER A 88 -10.26 -7.76 7.15
N ILE A 89 -10.10 -6.50 7.55
CA ILE A 89 -9.74 -6.14 8.93
C ILE A 89 -10.96 -5.96 9.84
N LYS A 90 -12.18 -6.05 9.26
CA LYS A 90 -13.44 -5.83 9.95
C LYS A 90 -13.59 -6.62 11.25
N PRO A 91 -13.33 -7.94 11.31
CA PRO A 91 -13.54 -8.69 12.54
C PRO A 91 -12.64 -8.19 13.69
N MET A 92 -11.39 -7.84 13.38
CA MET A 92 -10.43 -7.33 14.36
C MET A 92 -10.80 -5.93 14.84
N VAL A 93 -11.18 -5.05 13.92
CA VAL A 93 -11.59 -3.68 14.24
C VAL A 93 -12.90 -3.66 15.04
N ASP A 94 -13.90 -4.48 14.65
CA ASP A 94 -15.19 -4.56 15.33
C ASP A 94 -15.05 -5.10 16.75
N GLN A 95 -14.15 -6.07 16.96
CA GLN A 95 -13.84 -6.58 18.30
C GLN A 95 -13.24 -5.48 19.19
N ILE A 96 -12.23 -4.76 18.69
CA ILE A 96 -11.62 -3.64 19.44
C ILE A 96 -12.64 -2.53 19.73
N LYS A 97 -13.48 -2.20 18.74
CA LYS A 97 -14.56 -1.22 18.88
C LYS A 97 -15.52 -1.61 20.01
N SER A 98 -15.88 -2.90 20.09
CA SER A 98 -16.75 -3.44 21.14
C SER A 98 -16.08 -3.38 22.51
N ASP A 99 -14.87 -3.94 22.64
CA ASP A 99 -14.16 -4.05 23.93
C ASP A 99 -13.87 -2.67 24.55
N LEU A 100 -13.51 -1.70 23.71
CA LEU A 100 -13.19 -0.34 24.15
C LEU A 100 -14.39 0.62 24.10
N LYS A 101 -15.59 0.12 23.74
CA LYS A 101 -16.84 0.89 23.62
C LYS A 101 -16.66 2.17 22.78
N ILE A 102 -16.02 2.05 21.63
CA ILE A 102 -15.71 3.18 20.75
C ILE A 102 -16.96 3.57 19.96
N ASN A 103 -17.53 4.72 20.31
CA ASN A 103 -18.69 5.31 19.61
C ASN A 103 -18.31 6.51 18.73
N ASP A 104 -17.09 7.04 18.89
CA ASP A 104 -16.61 8.19 18.14
C ASP A 104 -15.97 7.75 16.80
N PRO A 105 -16.43 8.27 15.65
CA PRO A 105 -15.89 7.94 14.33
C PRO A 105 -14.39 8.25 14.17
N PHE A 106 -13.88 9.31 14.80
CA PHE A 106 -12.44 9.66 14.69
C PHE A 106 -11.56 8.64 15.43
N ARG A 107 -11.99 8.19 16.61
CA ARG A 107 -11.34 7.09 17.33
C ARG A 107 -11.46 5.77 16.59
N LEU A 108 -12.58 5.50 15.92
CA LEU A 108 -12.72 4.30 15.09
C LEU A 108 -11.76 4.34 13.89
N GLY A 109 -11.67 5.47 13.18
CA GLY A 109 -10.70 5.64 12.07
C GLY A 109 -9.26 5.42 12.52
N ASN A 110 -8.94 5.85 13.73
CA ASN A 110 -7.65 5.58 14.38
C ASN A 110 -7.38 4.09 14.64
N VAL A 111 -8.40 3.31 14.97
CA VAL A 111 -8.28 1.85 15.13
C VAL A 111 -8.14 1.17 13.77
N ILE A 112 -8.90 1.60 12.75
CA ILE A 112 -8.81 1.06 11.38
C ILE A 112 -7.40 1.20 10.81
N ALA A 113 -6.68 2.27 11.14
CA ALA A 113 -5.33 2.53 10.63
C ALA A 113 -4.19 1.82 11.41
N ARG A 114 -4.46 1.27 12.59
CA ARG A 114 -3.46 0.67 13.49
C ARG A 114 -3.45 -0.85 13.36
#